data_AF-A0A2P2I915-F1
#
_entry.id   AF-A0A2P2I915-F1
#
_cell.length_a   1.000
_cell.length_b   1.000
_cell.length_c   1.000
_cell.angle_alpha   90.00
_cell.angle_beta   90.00
_cell.angle_gamma   90.00
#
_symmetry.space_group_name_H-M   'P 1'
#
loop_
_entity.id
_entity.type
_entity.pdbx_description
1 polymer ?
#
loop_
_entity_poly.entity_id
_entity_poly.type
_entity_poly.pdbx_seq_one_letter_code
_entity_poly.pdbx_strand_id
1 'polypeptide(L)'
;EKQLFSFDHQPDLNDHDGPSPSVILQALTMSNANDGVNLERLETIGDSYLKFAITAYLYCNYPQQHEGKLSYLRSKQVSNLNLYRLGKYKGLGECMVATKFEPHDNWLPPSYYVPRELEEALIDSGVPSGHWNMADLPNLHELTSDQIRDLVHERTKLIKGNV
;
A
#
# COMPACT_ATOMS: atom_id res chain seq x y z
N GLU A 1 33.41 -2.41 -5.00
CA GLU A 1 32.47 -2.79 -6.08
C GLU A 1 31.07 -2.82 -5.50
N LYS A 2 30.07 -2.23 -6.16
CA LYS A 2 28.67 -2.34 -5.71
C LYS A 2 28.21 -3.76 -6.05
N GLN A 3 27.81 -4.54 -5.05
CA GLN A 3 27.16 -5.83 -5.26
C GLN A 3 25.98 -5.63 -6.20
N LEU A 4 25.97 -6.35 -7.33
CA LEU A 4 24.81 -6.40 -8.20
C LEU A 4 23.67 -7.06 -7.42
N PHE A 5 22.52 -6.39 -7.38
CA PHE A 5 21.28 -6.95 -6.86
C PHE A 5 20.95 -8.25 -7.61
N SER A 6 20.64 -9.32 -6.87
CA SER A 6 20.26 -10.62 -7.43
C SER A 6 18.94 -11.06 -6.81
N PHE A 7 17.97 -11.40 -7.65
CA PHE A 7 16.66 -11.92 -7.23
C PHE A 7 16.75 -13.28 -6.52
N ASP A 8 17.78 -14.05 -6.80
CA ASP A 8 17.99 -15.38 -6.21
C ASP A 8 18.82 -15.34 -4.92
N HIS A 9 19.39 -14.17 -4.58
CA HIS A 9 20.16 -14.02 -3.36
C HIS A 9 19.23 -14.01 -2.15
N GLN A 10 19.22 -15.12 -1.41
CA GLN A 10 18.59 -15.19 -0.09
C GLN A 10 19.65 -14.86 0.97
N PRO A 11 19.55 -13.70 1.65
CA PRO A 11 20.44 -13.40 2.77
C PRO A 11 20.21 -14.41 3.90
N ASP A 12 21.25 -14.69 4.69
CA ASP A 12 21.08 -15.47 5.91
C ASP A 12 20.24 -14.67 6.91
N LEU A 13 19.06 -15.20 7.23
CA LEU A 13 18.10 -14.57 8.13
C LEU A 13 18.21 -15.08 9.56
N ASN A 14 19.10 -16.04 9.86
CA ASN A 14 19.20 -16.64 11.19
C ASN A 14 19.60 -15.63 12.26
N ASP A 15 20.47 -14.68 11.91
CA ASP A 15 20.93 -13.59 12.79
C ASP A 15 20.31 -12.23 12.42
N HIS A 16 19.26 -12.21 11.58
CA HIS A 16 18.66 -10.96 11.15
C HIS A 16 17.76 -10.39 12.26
N ASP A 17 18.14 -9.21 12.78
CA ASP A 17 17.35 -8.48 13.75
C ASP A 17 15.99 -8.08 13.17
N GLY A 18 14.90 -8.63 13.72
CA GLY A 18 13.54 -8.19 13.44
C GLY A 18 12.59 -9.27 12.90
N PRO A 19 11.36 -8.87 12.51
CA PRO A 19 10.37 -9.81 12.01
C PRO A 19 10.77 -10.38 10.65
N SER A 20 10.42 -11.64 10.39
CA SER A 20 10.63 -12.25 9.07
C SER A 20 9.82 -11.54 7.99
N PRO A 21 10.25 -11.61 6.71
CA PRO A 21 9.50 -11.03 5.59
C PRO A 21 8.03 -11.48 5.54
N SER A 22 7.73 -12.72 5.92
CA SER A 22 6.37 -13.25 5.98
C SER A 22 5.49 -12.56 7.02
N VAL A 23 6.05 -12.23 8.19
CA VAL A 23 5.33 -11.49 9.25
C VAL A 23 5.11 -10.05 8.81
N ILE A 24 6.09 -9.45 8.13
CA ILE A 24 5.95 -8.10 7.55
C ILE A 24 4.82 -8.09 6.51
N LEU A 25 4.82 -9.05 5.58
CA LEU A 25 3.76 -9.19 4.58
C LEU A 25 2.40 -9.35 5.26
N GLN A 26 2.27 -10.24 6.23
CA GLN A 26 1.04 -10.43 7.00
C GLN A 26 0.56 -9.12 7.65
N ALA A 27 1.46 -8.32 8.22
CA ALA A 27 1.13 -7.05 8.85
C ALA A 27 0.66 -5.97 7.85
N LEU A 28 1.03 -6.11 6.56
CA LEU A 28 0.68 -5.19 5.48
C LEU A 28 -0.54 -5.64 4.67
N THR A 29 -1.01 -6.88 4.85
CA THR A 29 -2.18 -7.43 4.13
C THR A 29 -3.47 -7.15 4.89
N MET A 30 -4.34 -6.33 4.30
CA MET A 30 -5.66 -6.00 4.84
C MET A 30 -6.63 -7.17 4.70
N SER A 31 -7.63 -7.25 5.59
CA SER A 31 -8.65 -8.30 5.52
C SER A 31 -9.47 -8.29 4.22
N ASN A 32 -9.66 -7.12 3.60
CA ASN A 32 -10.34 -6.98 2.31
C ASN A 32 -9.50 -7.43 1.11
N ALA A 33 -8.20 -7.70 1.27
CA ALA A 33 -7.39 -8.32 0.23
C ALA A 33 -7.74 -9.80 0.01
N ASN A 34 -8.47 -10.43 0.95
CA ASN A 34 -8.93 -11.81 0.81
C ASN A 34 -7.81 -12.79 0.40
N ASP A 35 -6.62 -12.59 0.99
CA ASP A 35 -5.45 -13.45 0.84
C ASP A 35 -5.44 -14.53 1.95
N GLY A 36 -4.52 -15.48 1.89
CA GLY A 36 -4.35 -16.55 2.89
C GLY A 36 -3.88 -16.05 4.26
N VAL A 37 -3.43 -14.80 4.37
CA VAL A 37 -3.00 -14.14 5.60
C VAL A 37 -3.55 -12.73 5.67
N ASN A 38 -3.75 -12.21 6.88
CA ASN A 38 -4.14 -10.81 7.10
C ASN A 38 -3.59 -10.27 8.43
N LEU A 39 -3.71 -8.95 8.59
CA LEU A 39 -3.14 -8.21 9.70
C LEU A 39 -3.95 -8.29 11.02
N GLU A 40 -5.20 -8.79 11.03
CA GLU A 40 -6.13 -8.60 12.16
C GLU A 40 -5.57 -9.07 13.51
N ARG A 41 -4.91 -10.24 13.50
CA ARG A 41 -4.27 -10.79 14.71
C ARG A 41 -3.08 -9.94 15.19
N LEU A 42 -2.28 -9.44 14.25
CA LEU A 42 -1.13 -8.60 14.55
C LEU A 42 -1.57 -7.21 15.00
N GLU A 43 -2.63 -6.66 14.41
CA GLU A 43 -3.26 -5.40 14.79
C GLU A 43 -3.81 -5.47 16.22
N THR A 44 -4.51 -6.55 16.58
CA THR A 44 -5.01 -6.78 17.94
C THR A 44 -3.88 -6.76 18.98
N ILE A 45 -2.76 -7.44 18.69
CA ILE A 45 -1.59 -7.48 19.58
C ILE A 45 -0.89 -6.11 19.60
N GLY A 46 -0.73 -5.49 18.44
CA GLY A 46 -0.08 -4.19 18.27
C GLY A 46 -0.81 -3.07 19.02
N ASP A 47 -2.15 -3.06 18.99
CA ASP A 47 -2.97 -2.10 19.76
C ASP A 47 -2.74 -2.24 21.27
N SER A 48 -2.73 -3.48 21.77
CA SER A 48 -2.45 -3.76 23.18
C SER A 48 -1.03 -3.33 23.57
N TYR A 49 -0.05 -3.61 22.71
CA TYR A 49 1.33 -3.21 22.92
C TYR A 49 1.51 -1.69 22.93
N LEU A 50 0.93 -0.97 21.96
CA LEU A 50 1.00 0.49 21.89
C LEU A 50 0.37 1.14 23.13
N LYS A 51 -0.79 0.64 23.57
CA LYS A 51 -1.44 1.09 24.81
C LYS A 51 -0.52 0.90 26.02
N PHE A 52 0.12 -0.27 26.14
CA PHE A 52 1.07 -0.55 27.23
C PHE A 52 2.31 0.35 27.15
N ALA A 53 3.00 0.38 26.02
CA ALA A 53 4.25 1.12 25.83
C ALA A 53 4.07 2.62 26.11
N ILE A 54 2.99 3.23 25.59
CA ILE A 54 2.67 4.62 25.86
C ILE A 54 2.30 4.83 27.34
N THR A 55 1.56 3.91 27.95
CA THR A 55 1.23 4.00 29.38
C THR A 55 2.50 3.99 30.23
N ALA A 56 3.40 3.04 30.00
CA ALA A 56 4.66 2.91 30.72
C ALA A 56 5.54 4.16 30.52
N TYR A 57 5.66 4.63 29.28
CA TYR A 57 6.38 5.86 28.97
C TYR A 57 5.80 7.06 29.74
N LEU A 58 4.48 7.27 29.69
CA LEU A 58 3.84 8.41 30.35
C LEU A 58 3.96 8.33 31.88
N TYR A 59 3.81 7.14 32.46
CA TYR A 59 3.95 6.92 33.90
C TYR A 59 5.35 7.28 34.40
N CYS A 60 6.40 6.84 33.70
CA CYS A 60 7.79 7.11 34.08
C CYS A 60 8.19 8.58 33.85
N ASN A 61 7.71 9.21 32.76
CA ASN A 61 8.14 10.56 32.39
C ASN A 61 7.32 11.68 33.05
N TYR A 62 6.11 11.39 33.53
CA TYR A 62 5.22 12.37 34.15
C TYR A 62 4.74 11.95 35.56
N PRO A 63 5.66 11.66 36.51
CA PRO A 63 5.32 11.03 37.79
C PRO A 63 4.41 11.88 38.70
N GLN A 64 4.34 13.19 38.48
CA GLN A 64 3.49 14.10 39.26
C GLN A 64 2.08 14.27 38.69
N GLN A 65 1.78 13.70 37.52
CA GLN A 65 0.46 13.82 36.91
C GLN A 65 -0.48 12.73 37.43
N HIS A 66 -1.71 13.10 37.73
CA HIS A 66 -2.73 12.15 38.16
C HIS A 66 -3.17 11.23 37.00
N GLU A 67 -3.75 10.08 37.35
CA GLU A 67 -4.21 9.05 36.41
C GLU A 67 -5.05 9.62 35.26
N GLY A 68 -6.05 10.46 35.54
CA GLY A 68 -6.97 10.95 34.49
C GLY A 68 -6.26 11.73 33.37
N LYS A 69 -5.18 12.46 33.69
CA LYS A 69 -4.40 13.21 32.71
C LYS A 69 -3.46 12.28 31.94
N LEU A 70 -2.89 11.28 32.59
CA LEU A 70 -2.10 10.23 31.92
C LEU A 70 -2.98 9.42 30.95
N SER A 71 -4.19 9.04 31.38
CA SER A 71 -5.19 8.37 30.54
C SER A 71 -5.61 9.24 29.35
N TYR A 72 -5.85 10.54 29.55
CA TYR A 72 -6.14 11.49 28.46
C TYR A 72 -4.98 11.57 27.45
N LEU A 73 -3.74 11.74 27.93
CA LEU A 73 -2.56 11.81 27.08
C LEU A 73 -2.35 10.51 26.30
N ARG A 74 -2.49 9.36 26.95
CA ARG A 74 -2.42 8.04 26.30
C ARG A 74 -3.43 7.96 25.16
N SER A 75 -4.70 8.23 25.43
CA SER A 75 -5.77 8.15 24.42
C SER A 75 -5.51 9.08 23.24
N LYS A 76 -4.90 10.25 23.46
CA LYS A 76 -4.49 11.14 22.36
C LYS A 76 -3.38 10.52 21.51
N GLN A 77 -2.36 9.92 22.13
CA GLN A 77 -1.22 9.31 21.44
C GLN A 77 -1.60 8.06 20.63
N VAL A 78 -2.42 7.17 21.20
CA VAL A 78 -2.85 5.93 20.52
C VAL A 78 -4.16 6.09 19.75
N SER A 79 -4.62 7.32 19.51
CA SER A 79 -5.83 7.57 18.72
C SER A 79 -5.63 7.19 17.25
N ASN A 80 -6.68 6.65 16.62
CA ASN A 80 -6.68 6.28 15.21
C ASN A 80 -6.22 7.44 14.30
N LEU A 81 -6.65 8.68 14.59
CA LEU A 81 -6.24 9.85 13.83
C LEU A 81 -4.74 10.13 13.95
N ASN A 82 -4.15 9.97 15.14
CA ASN A 82 -2.72 10.16 15.32
C ASN A 82 -1.92 9.05 14.63
N LEU A 83 -2.32 7.79 14.81
CA LEU A 83 -1.69 6.64 14.18
C LEU A 83 -1.78 6.72 12.65
N TYR A 84 -2.91 7.15 12.09
CA TYR A 84 -3.07 7.41 10.65
C TYR A 84 -2.07 8.46 10.15
N ARG A 85 -1.94 9.60 10.86
CA ARG A 85 -0.99 10.66 10.47
C ARG A 85 0.45 10.16 10.47
N LEU A 86 0.82 9.37 11.48
CA LEU A 86 2.15 8.75 11.57
C LEU A 86 2.37 7.74 10.44
N GLY A 87 1.39 6.86 10.18
CA GLY A 87 1.46 5.87 9.10
C GLY A 87 1.59 6.53 7.73
N LYS A 88 0.82 7.61 7.48
CA LYS A 88 0.93 8.41 6.27
C LYS A 88 2.30 9.06 6.13
N TYR A 89 2.82 9.68 7.20
CA TYR A 89 4.16 10.28 7.18
C TYR A 89 5.28 9.26 6.92
N LYS A 90 5.06 8.00 7.32
CA LYS A 90 5.99 6.89 7.08
C LYS A 90 5.79 6.17 5.74
N GLY A 91 4.81 6.57 4.93
CA GLY A 91 4.53 5.94 3.64
C GLY A 91 3.95 4.53 3.75
N LEU A 92 3.41 4.12 4.91
CA LEU A 92 2.95 2.74 5.10
C LEU A 92 1.80 2.35 4.16
N GLY A 93 0.93 3.31 3.81
CA GLY A 93 -0.21 3.06 2.93
C GLY A 93 0.19 2.58 1.53
N GLU A 94 1.36 2.99 1.04
CA GLU A 94 1.88 2.59 -0.28
C GLU A 94 2.41 1.14 -0.29
N CYS A 95 2.70 0.58 0.89
CA CYS A 95 3.16 -0.78 1.06
C CYS A 95 2.03 -1.78 1.37
N MET A 96 0.80 -1.30 1.59
CA MET A 96 -0.31 -2.13 2.04
C MET A 96 -0.99 -2.84 0.87
N VAL A 97 -1.28 -4.13 1.06
CA VAL A 97 -2.11 -4.91 0.13
C VAL A 97 -3.56 -4.77 0.60
N ALA A 98 -4.31 -3.90 -0.07
CA ALA A 98 -5.67 -3.52 0.32
C ALA A 98 -6.75 -3.96 -0.68
N THR A 99 -6.39 -4.66 -1.74
CA THR A 99 -7.31 -5.15 -2.77
C THR A 99 -7.05 -6.62 -3.01
N LYS A 100 -8.13 -7.33 -3.39
CA LYS A 100 -8.01 -8.74 -3.76
C LYS A 100 -7.15 -8.87 -5.01
N PHE A 101 -6.21 -9.81 -4.99
CA PHE A 101 -5.42 -10.12 -6.17
C PHE A 101 -6.31 -10.72 -7.26
N GLU A 102 -6.34 -10.06 -8.42
CA GLU A 102 -7.12 -10.45 -9.59
C GLU A 102 -6.21 -10.31 -10.81
N PRO A 103 -5.67 -11.42 -11.36
CA PRO A 103 -4.67 -11.39 -12.42
C PRO A 103 -5.02 -10.55 -13.65
N HIS A 104 -6.32 -10.45 -13.97
CA HIS A 104 -6.80 -9.69 -15.12
C HIS A 104 -6.97 -8.19 -14.84
N ASP A 105 -7.06 -7.79 -13.57
CA ASP A 105 -7.40 -6.41 -13.18
C ASP A 105 -6.22 -5.67 -12.54
N ASN A 106 -5.36 -6.34 -11.78
CA ASN A 106 -4.33 -5.67 -10.97
C ASN A 106 -2.97 -6.37 -10.91
N TRP A 107 -2.73 -7.40 -11.74
CA TRP A 107 -1.39 -7.95 -11.89
C TRP A 107 -0.63 -7.22 -12.99
N LEU A 108 0.60 -6.84 -12.68
CA LEU A 108 1.58 -6.37 -13.66
C LEU A 108 2.82 -7.26 -13.59
N PRO A 109 3.42 -7.61 -14.75
CA PRO A 109 4.68 -8.33 -14.75
C PRO A 109 5.78 -7.52 -14.04
N PRO A 110 6.77 -8.18 -13.41
CA PRO A 110 7.93 -7.50 -12.87
C PRO A 110 8.57 -6.57 -13.92
N SER A 111 8.97 -5.38 -13.48
CA SER A 111 9.53 -4.32 -14.36
C SER A 111 8.57 -3.74 -15.40
N TYR A 112 7.28 -4.09 -15.36
CA TYR A 112 6.25 -3.41 -16.14
C TYR A 112 5.78 -2.16 -15.40
N TYR A 113 5.76 -1.02 -16.11
CA TYR A 113 5.35 0.27 -15.58
C TYR A 113 4.27 0.86 -16.49
N VAL A 114 3.18 1.35 -15.88
CA VAL A 114 2.15 2.11 -16.57
C VAL A 114 2.45 3.60 -16.39
N PRO A 115 2.73 4.36 -17.46
CA PRO A 115 2.88 5.81 -17.40
C PRO A 115 1.68 6.46 -16.73
N ARG A 116 1.95 7.39 -15.81
CA ARG A 116 0.91 8.06 -15.04
C ARG A 116 -0.10 8.77 -15.93
N GLU A 117 0.36 9.35 -17.02
CA GLU A 117 -0.47 10.05 -18.01
C GLU A 117 -1.46 9.09 -18.68
N LEU A 118 -1.04 7.85 -18.92
CA LEU A 118 -1.92 6.81 -19.46
C LEU A 118 -2.94 6.35 -18.41
N GLU A 119 -2.50 6.12 -17.18
CA GLU A 119 -3.39 5.73 -16.08
C GLU A 119 -4.48 6.79 -15.86
N GLU A 120 -4.11 8.07 -15.78
CA GLU A 120 -5.06 9.18 -15.63
C GLU A 120 -6.04 9.24 -16.81
N ALA A 121 -5.55 9.11 -18.05
CA ALA A 121 -6.42 9.09 -19.23
C ALA A 121 -7.40 7.90 -19.25
N LEU A 122 -6.97 6.72 -18.81
CA LEU A 122 -7.83 5.54 -18.70
C LEU A 122 -8.89 5.70 -17.61
N ILE A 123 -8.52 6.26 -16.44
CA ILE A 123 -9.47 6.58 -15.38
C ILE A 123 -10.52 7.59 -15.87
N ASP A 124 -10.07 8.69 -16.50
CA ASP A 124 -10.95 9.74 -17.04
C ASP A 124 -11.91 9.21 -18.12
N SER A 125 -11.51 8.20 -18.88
CA SER A 125 -12.33 7.58 -19.93
C SER A 125 -13.56 6.83 -19.40
N GLY A 126 -13.50 6.42 -18.11
CA GLY A 126 -14.51 5.60 -17.45
C GLY A 126 -14.59 4.16 -17.96
N VAL A 127 -13.58 3.68 -18.69
CA VAL A 127 -13.49 2.27 -19.10
C VAL A 127 -13.15 1.42 -17.87
N PRO A 128 -13.86 0.31 -17.61
CA PRO A 128 -13.52 -0.60 -16.51
C PRO A 128 -12.09 -1.14 -16.66
N SER A 129 -11.37 -1.26 -15.54
CA SER A 129 -9.96 -1.69 -15.50
C SER A 129 -9.68 -2.99 -16.27
N GLY A 130 -10.58 -3.98 -16.20
CA GLY A 130 -10.44 -5.25 -16.93
C GLY A 130 -10.45 -5.13 -18.46
N HIS A 131 -10.79 -3.96 -19.01
CA HIS A 131 -10.76 -3.69 -20.46
C HIS A 131 -9.57 -2.80 -20.88
N TRP A 132 -8.72 -2.37 -19.95
CA TRP A 132 -7.59 -1.49 -20.26
C TRP A 132 -6.57 -2.17 -21.18
N ASN A 133 -6.44 -3.50 -21.09
CA ASN A 133 -5.60 -4.31 -21.99
C ASN A 133 -6.05 -4.26 -23.46
N MET A 134 -7.26 -3.78 -23.76
CA MET A 134 -7.76 -3.63 -25.14
C MET A 134 -7.33 -2.31 -25.79
N ALA A 135 -6.82 -1.36 -24.99
CA ALA A 135 -6.16 -0.16 -25.50
C ALA A 135 -4.73 -0.52 -25.93
N ASP A 136 -4.58 -1.44 -26.89
CA ASP A 136 -3.28 -1.79 -27.46
C ASP A 136 -2.65 -0.50 -28.03
N LEU A 137 -1.62 -0.02 -27.31
CA LEU A 137 -0.97 1.28 -27.43
C LEU A 137 0.48 1.05 -27.87
N PRO A 138 0.73 0.82 -29.17
CA PRO A 138 2.07 0.62 -29.67
C PRO A 138 2.92 1.88 -29.40
N ASN A 139 4.18 1.67 -29.03
CA ASN A 139 5.18 2.72 -28.79
C ASN A 139 4.76 3.79 -27.76
N LEU A 140 4.13 3.38 -26.65
CA LEU A 140 3.72 4.29 -25.57
C LEU A 140 4.84 5.24 -25.08
N HIS A 141 6.09 4.78 -25.13
CA HIS A 141 7.28 5.55 -24.75
C HIS A 141 7.65 6.70 -25.72
N GLU A 142 7.10 6.70 -26.94
CA GLU A 142 7.34 7.72 -27.96
C GLU A 142 6.21 8.77 -28.03
N LEU A 143 5.12 8.54 -27.31
CA LEU A 143 3.91 9.38 -27.36
C LEU A 143 3.95 10.50 -26.32
N THR A 144 3.42 11.68 -26.69
CA THR A 144 3.18 12.78 -25.75
C THR A 144 1.90 12.55 -24.94
N SER A 145 1.76 13.23 -23.80
CA SER A 145 0.59 13.12 -22.93
C SER A 145 -0.74 13.41 -23.65
N ASP A 146 -0.74 14.39 -24.57
CA ASP A 146 -1.93 14.73 -25.37
C ASP A 146 -2.28 13.61 -26.35
N GLN A 147 -1.27 13.03 -27.01
CA GLN A 147 -1.47 11.90 -27.94
C GLN A 147 -2.00 10.66 -27.23
N ILE A 148 -1.53 10.39 -26.00
CA ILE A 148 -2.03 9.28 -25.17
C ILE A 148 -3.51 9.49 -24.87
N ARG A 149 -3.89 10.70 -24.45
CA ARG A 149 -5.29 11.05 -24.12
C ARG A 149 -6.22 10.90 -25.33
N ASP A 150 -5.80 11.41 -26.48
CA ASP A 150 -6.58 11.32 -27.72
C ASP A 150 -6.79 9.87 -28.16
N LEU A 151 -5.74 9.05 -28.08
CA LEU A 151 -5.79 7.64 -28.49
C LEU A 151 -6.68 6.82 -27.55
N VAL A 152 -6.57 7.02 -26.22
CA VAL A 152 -7.48 6.40 -25.24
C VAL A 152 -8.93 6.84 -25.50
N HIS A 153 -9.16 8.11 -25.82
CA HIS A 153 -10.50 8.59 -26.12
C HIS A 153 -11.09 7.96 -27.38
N GLU A 154 -10.30 7.86 -28.46
CA GLU A 154 -10.71 7.23 -29.72
C GLU A 154 -11.08 5.76 -29.53
N ARG A 155 -10.22 4.99 -28.85
CA ARG A 155 -10.46 3.56 -28.58
C ARG A 155 -11.67 3.36 -27.65
N THR A 156 -11.84 4.23 -26.66
CA THR A 156 -13.01 4.22 -25.78
C THR A 156 -14.31 4.44 -26.56
N LYS A 157 -14.31 5.30 -27.60
CA LYS A 157 -15.49 5.50 -28.46
C LYS A 157 -15.82 4.24 -29.26
N LEU A 158 -14.81 3.52 -29.77
CA LEU A 158 -15.01 2.25 -30.48
C LEU A 158 -15.61 1.18 -29.57
N ILE A 159 -15.16 1.10 -28.32
CA ILE A 159 -15.70 0.16 -27.33
C ILE A 159 -17.16 0.50 -27.00
N LYS A 160 -17.45 1.78 -26.70
CA LYS A 160 -18.82 2.22 -26.38
C LYS A 160 -19.79 2.17 -27.58
N GLY A 161 -19.28 2.20 -28.80
CA GLY A 161 -20.07 2.13 -30.03
C GLY A 161 -20.35 0.70 -30.54
N ASN A 162 -19.62 -0.29 -30.04
CA ASN A 162 -19.81 -1.71 -30.37
C ASN A 162 -20.60 -2.49 -29.29
N VAL A 163 -21.16 -1.78 -28.31
CA VAL A 163 -22.06 -2.30 -27.26
C VAL A 163 -23.49 -1.86 -27.54
#